data_AF-A0A0F9U5C0-F1
#
_entry.id   AF-A0A0F9U5C0-F1
#
_cell.length_a   1.000
_cell.length_b   1.000
_cell.length_c   1.000
_cell.angle_alpha   90.00
_cell.angle_beta   90.00
_cell.angle_gamma   90.00
#
_symmetry.space_group_name_H-M   'P 1'
#
loop_
_entity.id
_entity.type
_entity.pdbx_description
1 polymer ?
#
loop_
_entity_poly.entity_id
_entity_poly.type
_entity_poly.pdbx_seq_one_letter_code
_entity_poly.pdbx_strand_id
1 'polypeptide(L)' 'MGWFCKHKWEVLDKTESPSAYEQLVAAGIPLPGSQWWVYQKTVLVIVVCKECGKLKSFTKENL' A
#
# COMPACT_ATOMS: atom_id res chain seq x y z
N MET A 1 -11.18 20.67 8.74
CA MET A 1 -10.40 21.08 7.54
C MET A 1 -10.17 19.85 6.69
N GLY A 2 -10.66 19.84 5.44
CA GLY A 2 -10.54 18.67 4.55
C GLY A 2 -9.10 18.41 4.13
N TRP A 3 -8.63 17.17 4.31
CA TRP A 3 -7.26 16.74 3.96
C TRP A 3 -6.96 16.76 2.45
N PHE A 4 -8.00 16.78 1.61
CA PHE A 4 -7.92 16.82 0.16
C PHE A 4 -8.52 18.12 -0.38
N CYS A 5 -7.92 18.68 -1.44
CA CYS A 5 -8.61 19.71 -2.23
C CYS A 5 -9.74 19.08 -3.03
N LYS A 6 -10.75 19.88 -3.38
CA LYS A 6 -11.98 19.45 -4.06
C LYS A 6 -11.79 19.03 -5.54
N HIS A 7 -10.59 19.24 -6.07
CA HIS A 7 -10.21 18.92 -7.45
C HIS A 7 -10.06 17.43 -7.70
N LYS A 8 -9.90 17.07 -8.98
CA LYS A 8 -9.69 15.68 -9.40
C LYS A 8 -8.30 15.17 -9.00
N TRP A 9 -8.26 14.02 -8.34
CA TRP A 9 -7.05 13.30 -7.97
C TRP A 9 -6.84 12.09 -8.88
N GLU A 10 -5.60 11.87 -9.31
CA GLU A 10 -5.20 10.73 -10.12
C GLU A 10 -4.09 9.95 -9.42
N VAL A 11 -4.11 8.62 -9.57
CA VAL A 11 -3.04 7.74 -9.08
C VAL A 11 -1.83 7.93 -9.98
N LEU A 12 -0.72 8.37 -9.39
CA LEU A 12 0.57 8.45 -10.08
C LEU A 12 1.32 7.13 -9.99
N ASP A 13 1.33 6.54 -8.79
CA ASP A 13 2.05 5.31 -8.52
C ASP A 13 1.25 4.44 -7.56
N LYS A 14 1.34 3.13 -7.77
CA LYS A 14 0.80 2.12 -6.88
C LYS A 14 1.88 1.05 -6.70
N THR A 15 2.52 1.07 -5.54
CA THR A 15 3.52 0.08 -5.17
C THR A 15 2.89 -0.92 -4.19
N GLU A 16 2.92 -2.20 -4.54
CA GLU A 16 2.50 -3.29 -3.65
C GLU A 16 3.74 -3.99 -3.08
N SER A 17 3.82 -4.05 -1.75
CA SER A 17 4.87 -4.79 -1.06
C SER A 17 4.43 -6.23 -0.85
N PRO A 18 5.33 -7.22 -1.07
CA PRO A 18 5.03 -8.61 -0.81
C PRO A 18 4.72 -8.80 0.68
N SER A 19 3.73 -9.64 0.95
CA SER A 19 3.37 -10.05 2.30
C SER A 19 4.56 -10.72 3.01
N ALA A 20 4.54 -10.75 4.35
CA ALA A 20 5.58 -11.45 5.11
C ALA A 20 5.63 -12.94 4.73
N TYR A 21 4.48 -13.55 4.43
CA TYR A 21 4.38 -14.91 3.90
C TYR A 21 5.18 -15.08 2.62
N GLU A 22 4.98 -14.22 1.61
CA GLU A 22 5.70 -14.30 0.34
C GLU A 22 7.22 -14.17 0.54
N GLN A 23 7.64 -13.30 1.46
CA GLN A 23 9.05 -13.12 1.81
C GLN A 23 9.64 -14.35 2.53
N LEU A 24 8.90 -14.93 3.48
CA LEU A 24 9.33 -16.13 4.23
C LEU A 24 9.41 -17.36 3.33
N VAL A 25 8.43 -17.54 2.43
CA VAL A 25 8.44 -18.63 1.43
C VAL A 25 9.63 -18.48 0.48
N ALA A 26 9.89 -17.27 -0.03
CA ALA A 26 11.04 -17.01 -0.90
C ALA A 26 12.38 -17.28 -0.20
N ALA A 27 12.45 -17.07 1.12
CA ALA A 27 13.62 -17.33 1.94
C ALA A 27 13.75 -18.80 2.42
N GLY A 28 12.76 -19.67 2.11
CA GLY A 28 12.75 -21.07 2.58
C GLY A 28 12.56 -21.21 4.10
N ILE A 29 12.02 -20.18 4.76
CA ILE A 29 11.81 -20.17 6.21
C ILE A 29 10.47 -20.87 6.51
N PRO A 30 10.44 -21.84 7.46
CA PRO A 30 9.20 -22.48 7.86
C PRO A 30 8.22 -21.43 8.41
N LEU A 31 7.00 -21.48 7.90
CA LEU A 31 5.98 -20.48 8.19
C LEU A 31 5.58 -20.51 9.67
N PRO A 32 5.53 -19.36 10.36
CA PRO A 32 4.88 -19.29 11.66
C PRO A 32 3.39 -19.56 11.43
N GLY A 33 2.87 -20.65 12.00
CA GLY A 33 1.49 -21.07 11.81
C GLY A 33 0.47 -19.97 12.13
N SER A 34 -0.70 -20.02 11.49
CA SER A 34 -1.96 -19.26 11.74
C SER A 34 -1.83 -17.78 12.18
N GLN A 35 -0.76 -17.09 11.80
CA GLN A 35 -0.60 -15.66 12.03
C GLN A 35 -1.21 -14.88 10.86
N TRP A 36 -2.44 -14.41 11.03
CA TRP A 36 -3.17 -13.67 9.99
C TRP A 36 -2.39 -12.47 9.42
N TRP A 37 -1.54 -11.82 10.23
CA TRP A 37 -0.72 -10.69 9.81
C TRP A 37 0.34 -11.07 8.76
N VAL A 38 0.78 -12.33 8.69
CA VAL A 38 1.78 -12.73 7.68
C VAL A 38 1.22 -12.71 6.26
N TYR A 39 -0.10 -12.76 6.10
CA TYR A 39 -0.77 -12.72 4.80
C TYR A 39 -1.10 -11.29 4.35
N GLN A 40 -0.94 -10.28 5.23
CA GLN A 40 -1.25 -8.90 4.89
C GLN A 40 -0.30 -8.36 3.83
N LYS A 41 -0.87 -7.76 2.78
CA LYS A 41 -0.13 -6.99 1.78
C LYS A 41 -0.26 -5.51 2.06
N THR A 42 0.85 -4.78 1.98
CA THR A 42 0.85 -3.33 2.09
C THR A 42 0.90 -2.71 0.70
N VAL A 43 -0.10 -1.89 0.40
CA VAL A 43 -0.18 -1.14 -0.86
C VAL A 43 0.05 0.33 -0.56
N LEU A 44 1.14 0.89 -1.08
CA LEU A 44 1.39 2.33 -1.09
C LEU A 44 0.77 2.92 -2.36
N VAL A 45 -0.09 3.93 -2.20
CA VAL A 45 -0.71 4.65 -3.31
C VAL A 45 -0.28 6.11 -3.23
N ILE A 46 0.30 6.60 -4.33
CA ILE A 46 0.64 8.02 -4.50
C ILE A 46 -0.36 8.63 -5.46
N VAL A 47 -1.01 9.71 -5.03
CA VAL A 47 -1.98 10.46 -5.82
C VAL A 47 -1.53 11.90 -6.03
N VAL A 48 -1.86 12.45 -7.19
CA VAL A 48 -1.65 13.85 -7.53
C VAL A 48 -2.96 14.53 -7.85
N CYS A 49 -3.11 15.76 -7.40
CA CYS A 49 -4.14 16.65 -7.91
C CYS A 49 -3.64 17.28 -9.22
N LYS A 50 -4.32 17.03 -10.35
CA LYS A 50 -3.92 17.57 -11.65
C LYS A 50 -3.96 19.10 -11.71
N GLU A 51 -4.85 19.72 -10.96
CA GLU A 51 -5.06 21.17 -10.98
C GLU A 51 -4.12 21.92 -10.05
N CYS A 52 -3.83 21.36 -8.87
CA CYS A 52 -2.95 22.01 -7.87
C CYS A 52 -1.51 21.53 -7.89
N GLY A 53 -1.20 20.42 -8.59
CA GLY A 53 0.09 19.74 -8.50
C GLY A 53 0.41 19.14 -7.13
N LYS A 54 -0.57 19.09 -6.21
CA LYS A 54 -0.37 18.57 -4.86
C LYS A 54 -0.23 17.06 -4.88
N LEU A 55 0.80 16.55 -4.22
CA LEU A 55 1.04 15.12 -4.02
C LEU A 55 0.57 14.67 -2.65
N LYS A 56 0.01 13.47 -2.59
CA LYS A 56 -0.36 12.78 -1.35
C LYS A 56 -0.07 11.29 -1.49
N SER A 57 0.31 10.66 -0.39
CA SER A 57 0.51 9.21 -0.31
C SER A 57 -0.28 8.64 0.85
N PHE A 58 -0.78 7.41 0.69
CA PHE A 58 -1.41 6.66 1.75
C PHE A 58 -1.11 5.18 1.59
N THR A 59 -1.02 4.49 2.72
CA THR A 59 -0.84 3.04 2.79
C THR A 59 -2.17 2.38 3.06
N LYS A 60 -2.47 1.31 2.32
CA LYS A 60 -3.61 0.43 2.55
C LYS A 60 -3.11 -0.98 2.83
N GLU A 61 -3.58 -1.57 3.91
CA GLU A 61 -3.37 -2.99 4.22
C GLU A 61 -4.53 -3.78 3.60
N ASN A 62 -4.24 -4.74 2.72
CA ASN A 62 -5.21 -5.72 2.26
C ASN A 62 -4.91 -7.06 2.94
N LEU A 63 -5.97 -7.68 3.48
CA LEU A 63 -6.00 -9.05 4.00
C LEU A 63 -6.24 -10.05 2.86
#